data_AF-A0A173ZUT3-F1
#
_entry.id   AF-A0A173ZUT3-F1
#
_cell.length_a   1.000
_cell.length_b   1.000
_cell.length_c   1.000
_cell.angle_alpha   90.00
_cell.angle_beta   90.00
_cell.angle_gamma   90.00
#
_symmetry.space_group_name_H-M   'P 1'
#
loop_
_entity.id
_entity.type
_entity.pdbx_description
1 polymer ?
#
loop_
_entity_poly.entity_id
_entity_poly.type
_entity_poly.pdbx_seq_one_letter_code
_entity_poly.pdbx_strand_id
1 'polypeptide(L)'
;MNIFCKKIFVPLLCGTLFWGACSDDAPSGEDSGQQTYSLVVKSVTASGEDSFGELREVSVFQFSGGSLYRTQLLNPKQDGTSSISALSGSRLYFLSEVKLPVQEEKLTEEELCNMAIGEGLHDNSAPDFMSAVVQLEDDVETRNNPEVSVGMKRGVARIDLNTTADDKTRIEEIIVEDAPAETFPFQEGVAVSDKTVKYVKTFEPAFGGEQPSVFRIFESMCPVHVVLRGTYDGIPIRLKMELPRIERNKVYELSVLNVGATVEGVFEIKPWEEGETVTGKPDADHRILLDASRSVIPEGVSVDYENNIVEVPMTGVDGMQLAFLADTRIDIASAEGVVDGVMLTDMAVTEEAEGIVSSFSVSVPAQGSGRLGYSFMVHLKNALMAGSYDYVEVRVAPSDKQIETVEMAGSVWMAFNARSSDLEDQIYPLDGATVEDMYRTSWINTVGGLFQCGRKYMYVPWQGYNPSNNLGNQTADMPWQNDSHMPCPEGYRVPTRDELNSLLPKGQEIPGTYTAGNGERITATLHVGEGTLVTPTGVTGTQHYVKFTSEDTGRYLIIPLAGGKGDKSTSNNPSFGKRAVLWTSQRDGCPGGYAWAYWMQFEGKDSTVIAEQRLQMEAFASLRCVKK
;
A
#
# COMPACT_ATOMS: atom_id res chain seq x y z
N MET A 1 20.36 -53.57 -39.90
CA MET A 1 21.64 -53.61 -40.64
C MET A 1 22.73 -53.88 -39.62
N ASN A 2 23.36 -55.05 -39.76
CA ASN A 2 24.53 -55.66 -39.08
C ASN A 2 25.32 -54.78 -38.09
N ILE A 3 25.46 -55.19 -36.82
CA ILE A 3 26.49 -56.10 -36.25
C ILE A 3 27.91 -55.50 -36.36
N PHE A 4 28.56 -55.22 -35.22
CA PHE A 4 29.75 -55.99 -34.83
C PHE A 4 30.08 -55.87 -33.34
N CYS A 5 30.11 -57.05 -32.73
CA CYS A 5 30.51 -57.38 -31.37
C CYS A 5 31.97 -57.89 -31.43
N LYS A 6 32.81 -57.62 -30.44
CA LYS A 6 34.03 -58.41 -30.22
C LYS A 6 34.44 -58.43 -28.74
N LYS A 7 34.00 -59.49 -28.04
CA LYS A 7 34.73 -60.12 -26.94
C LYS A 7 35.86 -60.99 -27.51
N ILE A 8 36.83 -61.36 -26.65
CA ILE A 8 37.71 -62.57 -26.62
C ILE A 8 39.12 -62.12 -26.17
N PHE A 9 39.89 -62.73 -25.26
CA PHE A 9 39.82 -63.92 -24.38
C PHE A 9 40.92 -63.77 -23.31
N VAL A 10 40.74 -64.40 -22.16
CA VAL A 10 41.78 -64.71 -21.16
C VAL A 10 42.45 -66.04 -21.53
N PRO A 11 43.73 -66.26 -21.17
CA PRO A 11 44.16 -67.59 -20.77
C PRO A 11 44.77 -67.59 -19.35
N LEU A 12 44.21 -68.48 -18.55
CA LEU A 12 44.73 -68.95 -17.27
C LEU A 12 45.76 -70.06 -17.58
N LEU A 13 46.94 -70.04 -16.96
CA LEU A 13 47.83 -71.20 -16.90
C LEU A 13 48.34 -71.40 -15.47
N CYS A 14 47.95 -72.53 -14.87
CA CYS A 14 48.51 -73.07 -13.63
C CYS A 14 49.81 -73.84 -13.92
N GLY A 15 50.76 -73.84 -12.97
CA GLY A 15 51.77 -74.92 -12.89
C GLY A 15 53.08 -74.64 -12.14
N THR A 16 53.08 -74.95 -10.83
CA THR A 16 54.13 -75.65 -10.05
C THR A 16 55.53 -75.03 -9.77
N LEU A 17 55.74 -74.72 -8.48
CA LEU A 17 56.85 -75.01 -7.53
C LEU A 17 58.22 -75.50 -8.07
N PHE A 18 59.32 -74.85 -7.65
CA PHE A 18 60.37 -75.39 -6.75
C PHE A 18 61.44 -74.33 -6.36
N TRP A 19 62.04 -74.52 -5.19
CA TRP A 19 63.03 -73.69 -4.47
C TRP A 19 64.36 -73.40 -5.19
N GLY A 20 65.04 -72.32 -4.80
CA GLY A 20 66.48 -72.12 -5.02
C GLY A 20 66.97 -70.70 -4.70
N ALA A 21 68.02 -70.59 -3.90
CA ALA A 21 68.50 -69.39 -3.21
C ALA A 21 69.43 -68.47 -4.03
N CYS A 22 69.52 -67.21 -3.56
CA CYS A 22 70.59 -66.20 -3.63
C CYS A 22 71.37 -65.96 -4.94
N SER A 23 71.32 -64.72 -5.46
CA SER A 23 72.47 -63.80 -5.49
C SER A 23 72.07 -62.43 -6.07
N ASP A 24 72.70 -61.40 -5.52
CA ASP A 24 72.53 -59.95 -5.74
C ASP A 24 72.44 -59.46 -7.19
N ASP A 25 71.59 -58.44 -7.38
CA ASP A 25 72.01 -57.08 -7.79
C ASP A 25 70.77 -56.17 -7.83
N ALA A 26 70.48 -55.52 -6.69
CA ALA A 26 69.57 -54.38 -6.64
C ALA A 26 70.42 -53.10 -6.79
N PRO A 27 70.05 -52.13 -7.65
CA PRO A 27 70.68 -50.83 -7.60
C PRO A 27 70.23 -50.14 -6.30
N SER A 28 71.16 -50.02 -5.36
CA SER A 28 71.04 -49.24 -4.14
C SER A 28 70.82 -47.76 -4.49
N GLY A 29 69.60 -47.27 -4.30
CA GLY A 29 69.33 -45.84 -4.22
C GLY A 29 69.85 -45.30 -2.90
N GLU A 30 70.65 -44.23 -2.95
CA GLU A 30 70.98 -43.41 -1.79
C GLU A 30 69.69 -42.76 -1.26
N ASP A 31 69.23 -43.25 -0.12
CA ASP A 31 68.17 -42.67 0.70
C ASP A 31 68.81 -41.57 1.57
N SER A 32 69.06 -40.40 0.98
CA SER A 32 69.67 -39.26 1.67
C SER A 32 68.73 -38.05 1.61
N GLY A 33 67.78 -37.97 2.56
CA GLY A 33 66.98 -36.75 2.80
C GLY A 33 65.57 -36.95 3.38
N GLN A 34 65.01 -38.17 3.40
CA GLN A 34 63.70 -38.41 4.00
C GLN A 34 63.79 -38.49 5.53
N GLN A 35 62.97 -37.68 6.20
CA GLN A 35 62.81 -37.72 7.66
C GLN A 35 61.36 -38.09 8.02
N THR A 36 61.17 -38.82 9.11
CA THR A 36 59.84 -39.08 9.66
C THR A 36 59.46 -37.93 10.59
N TYR A 37 58.34 -37.28 10.28
CA TYR A 37 57.75 -36.23 11.10
C TYR A 37 56.54 -36.80 11.86
N SER A 38 56.44 -36.49 13.15
CA SER A 38 55.21 -36.73 13.92
C SER A 38 54.32 -35.51 13.73
N LEU A 39 53.18 -35.67 13.07
CA LEU A 39 52.22 -34.59 12.89
C LEU A 39 51.16 -34.67 13.98
N VAL A 40 50.89 -33.54 14.63
CA VAL A 40 49.70 -33.38 15.46
C VAL A 40 48.76 -32.50 14.66
N VAL A 41 47.80 -33.14 13.97
CA VAL A 41 46.78 -32.43 13.20
C VAL A 41 45.73 -31.96 14.19
N LYS A 42 45.75 -30.66 14.46
CA LYS A 42 44.80 -29.99 15.34
C LYS A 42 43.82 -29.20 14.47
N SER A 43 42.53 -29.43 14.66
CA SER A 43 41.55 -28.42 14.30
C SER A 43 41.76 -27.22 15.23
N VAL A 44 41.90 -26.02 14.69
CA VAL A 44 41.99 -24.83 15.55
C VAL A 44 40.58 -24.50 16.07
N THR A 45 40.31 -24.79 17.34
CA THR A 45 39.18 -24.22 18.10
C THR A 45 39.73 -23.28 19.18
N ALA A 46 39.06 -22.15 19.42
CA ALA A 46 39.57 -21.11 20.32
C ALA A 46 39.35 -21.37 21.82
N SER A 47 38.65 -22.43 22.23
CA SER A 47 38.17 -22.58 23.60
C SER A 47 38.65 -23.80 24.38
N GLY A 48 39.75 -24.46 23.98
CA GLY A 48 40.38 -25.49 24.82
C GLY A 48 39.51 -26.71 25.18
N GLU A 49 38.36 -26.89 24.54
CA GLU A 49 37.54 -28.09 24.63
C GLU A 49 37.69 -28.92 23.35
N ASP A 50 38.31 -30.09 23.52
CA ASP A 50 38.42 -31.15 22.52
C ASP A 50 37.03 -31.75 22.27
N SER A 51 36.32 -31.28 21.25
CA SER A 51 35.15 -32.00 20.73
C SER A 51 35.18 -32.11 19.21
N PHE A 52 35.27 -33.36 18.76
CA PHE A 52 35.38 -33.80 17.38
C PHE A 52 34.02 -33.87 16.68
N GLY A 53 34.02 -33.57 15.38
CA GLY A 53 33.52 -34.52 14.38
C GLY A 53 34.75 -35.19 13.76
N GLU A 54 34.85 -36.53 13.80
CA GLU A 54 36.03 -37.31 13.39
C GLU A 54 36.65 -36.81 12.07
N LEU A 55 37.87 -36.25 12.10
CA LEU A 55 38.69 -36.06 10.90
C LEU A 55 39.10 -37.44 10.39
N ARG A 56 38.34 -37.99 9.44
CA ARG A 56 38.49 -39.39 9.02
C ARG A 56 39.56 -39.58 7.94
N GLU A 57 39.72 -38.62 7.03
CA GLU A 57 40.62 -38.73 5.87
C GLU A 57 41.20 -37.35 5.49
N VAL A 58 42.52 -37.20 5.54
CA VAL A 58 43.22 -35.94 5.19
C VAL A 58 44.23 -36.23 4.07
N SER A 59 44.02 -35.62 2.91
CA SER A 59 44.97 -35.64 1.80
C SER A 59 46.10 -34.65 2.08
N VAL A 60 47.34 -35.09 1.87
CA VAL A 60 48.55 -34.27 2.04
C VAL A 60 49.32 -34.21 0.74
N PHE A 61 49.49 -33.01 0.21
CA PHE A 61 50.29 -32.74 -0.98
C PHE A 61 51.62 -32.13 -0.54
N GLN A 62 52.72 -32.84 -0.79
CA GLN A 62 54.06 -32.41 -0.44
C GLN A 62 54.76 -31.78 -1.64
N PHE A 63 55.21 -30.54 -1.50
CA PHE A 63 55.99 -29.82 -2.51
C PHE A 63 57.43 -29.66 -2.05
N SER A 64 58.36 -29.93 -2.97
CA SER A 64 59.79 -29.71 -2.80
C SER A 64 60.36 -29.19 -4.13
N GLY A 65 61.19 -28.14 -4.07
CA GLY A 65 61.71 -27.50 -5.30
C GLY A 65 60.63 -26.94 -6.24
N GLY A 66 59.45 -26.57 -5.70
CA GLY A 66 58.34 -25.97 -6.47
C GLY A 66 57.47 -26.96 -7.26
N SER A 67 57.71 -28.27 -7.14
CA SER A 67 56.91 -29.32 -7.79
C SER A 67 56.35 -30.29 -6.77
N LEU A 68 55.20 -30.92 -7.10
CA LEU A 68 54.61 -31.97 -6.29
C LEU A 68 55.58 -33.15 -6.20
N TYR A 69 56.07 -33.42 -5.00
CA TYR A 69 56.94 -34.54 -4.68
C TYR A 69 56.13 -35.81 -4.45
N ARG A 70 55.07 -35.73 -3.65
CA ARG A 70 54.22 -36.87 -3.29
C ARG A 70 52.86 -36.44 -2.75
N THR A 71 51.84 -37.26 -3.01
CA THR A 71 50.55 -37.22 -2.30
C THR A 71 50.48 -38.35 -1.29
N GLN A 72 50.06 -38.06 -0.06
CA GLN A 72 49.86 -39.02 1.01
C GLN A 72 48.45 -38.88 1.59
N LEU A 73 47.91 -39.96 2.13
CA LEU A 73 46.63 -39.97 2.82
C LEU A 73 46.86 -40.24 4.29
N LEU A 74 46.41 -39.32 5.15
CA LEU A 74 46.48 -39.47 6.59
C LEU A 74 45.12 -39.82 7.15
N ASN A 75 45.12 -40.75 8.10
CA ASN A 75 43.99 -41.04 8.97
C ASN A 75 44.44 -40.68 10.40
N PRO A 76 44.20 -39.44 10.85
CA PRO A 76 44.53 -39.04 12.20
C PRO A 76 43.87 -39.96 13.23
N LYS A 77 44.57 -40.25 14.32
CA LYS A 77 43.99 -40.96 15.46
C LYS A 77 42.98 -40.07 16.19
N GLN A 78 42.25 -40.63 17.15
CA GLN A 78 41.29 -39.89 17.97
C GLN A 78 41.91 -38.71 18.74
N ASP A 79 43.22 -38.73 18.99
CA ASP A 79 43.97 -37.64 19.62
C ASP A 79 44.55 -36.64 18.59
N GLY A 80 44.14 -36.73 17.32
CA GLY A 80 44.62 -35.89 16.22
C GLY A 80 46.04 -36.24 15.72
N THR A 81 46.70 -37.23 16.33
CA THR A 81 48.08 -37.57 15.95
C THR A 81 48.13 -38.43 14.69
N SER A 82 49.10 -38.14 13.83
CA SER A 82 49.44 -38.96 12.67
C SER A 82 50.94 -38.87 12.41
N SER A 83 51.48 -39.73 11.56
CA SER A 83 52.89 -39.68 11.20
C SER A 83 53.02 -39.63 9.69
N ILE A 84 53.91 -38.78 9.21
CA ILE A 84 54.18 -38.63 7.78
C ILE A 84 55.68 -38.75 7.55
N SER A 85 56.06 -39.34 6.42
CA SER A 85 57.44 -39.25 5.93
C SER A 85 57.51 -38.11 4.92
N ALA A 86 58.42 -37.17 5.13
CA ALA A 86 58.59 -35.99 4.29
C ALA A 86 60.07 -35.59 4.19
N LEU A 87 60.49 -35.01 3.07
CA LEU A 87 61.76 -34.32 2.94
C LEU A 87 61.78 -33.05 3.80
N SER A 88 62.89 -32.77 4.47
CA SER A 88 63.13 -31.48 5.13
C SER A 88 62.98 -30.33 4.13
N GLY A 89 62.60 -29.14 4.62
CA GLY A 89 62.36 -27.98 3.77
C GLY A 89 61.11 -28.02 2.88
N SER A 90 60.33 -29.11 2.89
CA SER A 90 59.14 -29.22 2.06
C SER A 90 57.98 -28.36 2.57
N ARG A 91 57.11 -27.93 1.66
CA ARG A 91 55.80 -27.36 2.00
C ARG A 91 54.71 -28.43 1.88
N LEU A 92 53.89 -28.54 2.91
CA LEU A 92 52.80 -29.51 3.00
C LEU A 92 51.45 -28.79 2.93
N TYR A 93 50.58 -29.26 2.05
CA TYR A 93 49.20 -28.80 1.90
C TYR A 93 48.25 -29.89 2.36
N PHE A 94 47.38 -29.57 3.29
CA PHE A 94 46.44 -30.51 3.90
C PHE A 94 45.03 -30.18 3.45
N LEU A 95 44.24 -31.18 3.05
CA LEU A 95 42.85 -31.03 2.66
C LEU A 95 42.02 -32.21 3.18
N SER A 96 40.89 -31.93 3.82
CA SER A 96 39.94 -32.95 4.28
C SER A 96 38.58 -32.81 3.59
N GLU A 97 37.80 -33.90 3.60
CA GLU A 97 36.38 -33.98 3.15
C GLU A 97 36.12 -33.75 1.64
N VAL A 98 37.01 -33.06 0.93
CA VAL A 98 36.92 -32.79 -0.51
C VAL A 98 38.17 -33.31 -1.23
N LYS A 99 37.98 -33.82 -2.46
CA LYS A 99 39.04 -34.37 -3.29
C LYS A 99 39.38 -33.43 -4.44
N LEU A 100 40.68 -33.24 -4.68
CA LEU A 100 41.18 -32.50 -5.85
C LEU A 100 41.59 -33.48 -6.95
N PRO A 101 41.32 -33.18 -8.23
CA PRO A 101 41.70 -34.03 -9.36
C PRO A 101 43.18 -33.83 -9.72
N VAL A 102 44.08 -34.25 -8.84
CA VAL A 102 45.53 -34.14 -9.03
C VAL A 102 46.03 -35.22 -9.99
N GLN A 103 46.75 -34.82 -11.04
CA GLN A 103 47.50 -35.73 -11.92
C GLN A 103 48.95 -35.80 -11.44
N GLU A 104 49.49 -37.01 -11.26
CA GLU A 104 50.75 -37.24 -10.51
C GLU A 104 52.03 -36.80 -11.26
N GLU A 105 51.95 -36.35 -12.51
CA GLU A 105 53.12 -35.94 -13.29
C GLU A 105 53.16 -34.41 -13.50
N LYS A 106 54.02 -33.72 -12.75
CA LYS A 106 54.43 -32.29 -12.88
C LYS A 106 53.49 -31.20 -12.37
N LEU A 107 52.60 -31.47 -11.42
CA LEU A 107 51.81 -30.40 -10.78
C LEU A 107 52.72 -29.40 -10.03
N THR A 108 52.59 -28.12 -10.35
CA THR A 108 53.27 -27.02 -9.66
C THR A 108 52.46 -26.53 -8.44
N GLU A 109 53.14 -25.87 -7.50
CA GLU A 109 52.48 -25.32 -6.30
C GLU A 109 51.41 -24.28 -6.65
N GLU A 110 51.66 -23.46 -7.66
CA GLU A 110 50.71 -22.47 -8.18
C GLU A 110 49.46 -23.13 -8.78
N GLU A 111 49.63 -24.21 -9.56
CA GLU A 111 48.50 -24.95 -10.13
C GLU A 111 47.64 -25.59 -9.04
N LEU A 112 48.23 -26.13 -7.95
CA LEU A 112 47.46 -26.65 -6.82
C LEU A 112 46.66 -25.55 -6.12
N CYS A 113 47.29 -24.40 -5.84
CA CYS A 113 46.63 -23.27 -5.17
C CYS A 113 45.48 -22.71 -6.01
N ASN A 114 45.56 -22.78 -7.33
CA ASN A 114 44.54 -22.34 -8.29
C ASN A 114 43.47 -23.42 -8.60
N MET A 115 43.48 -24.57 -7.93
CA MET A 115 42.37 -25.53 -8.06
C MET A 115 41.16 -25.07 -7.25
N ALA A 116 40.06 -24.79 -7.93
CA ALA A 116 38.79 -24.45 -7.28
C ALA A 116 37.97 -25.71 -6.93
N ILE A 117 37.14 -25.59 -5.90
CA ILE A 117 36.13 -26.58 -5.51
C ILE A 117 34.77 -25.91 -5.36
N GLY A 118 33.69 -26.70 -5.51
CA GLY A 118 32.33 -26.24 -5.25
C GLY A 118 31.33 -26.54 -6.36
N GLU A 119 31.74 -26.47 -7.63
CA GLU A 119 30.84 -26.72 -8.76
C GLU A 119 30.25 -28.15 -8.69
N GLY A 120 28.92 -28.25 -8.63
CA GLY A 120 28.20 -29.52 -8.53
C GLY A 120 28.24 -30.22 -7.16
N LEU A 121 28.83 -29.59 -6.12
CA LEU A 121 28.96 -30.18 -4.78
C LEU A 121 28.00 -29.58 -3.73
N HIS A 122 27.24 -28.56 -4.09
CA HIS A 122 26.29 -27.89 -3.18
C HIS A 122 25.05 -28.75 -2.94
N ASP A 123 24.75 -29.04 -1.67
CA ASP A 123 23.51 -29.69 -1.23
C ASP A 123 22.74 -28.72 -0.32
N ASN A 124 22.19 -27.68 -0.94
CA ASN A 124 21.56 -26.53 -0.27
C ASN A 124 22.46 -25.84 0.80
N SER A 125 23.77 -26.05 0.67
CA SER A 125 24.86 -25.47 1.46
C SER A 125 26.18 -25.78 0.76
N ALA A 126 27.19 -24.97 1.02
CA ALA A 126 28.55 -25.23 0.56
C ALA A 126 29.10 -26.54 1.19
N PRO A 127 29.86 -27.35 0.44
CA PRO A 127 30.53 -28.54 0.97
C PRO A 127 31.50 -28.13 2.10
N ASP A 128 31.45 -28.86 3.22
CA ASP A 128 32.39 -28.64 4.32
C ASP A 128 33.76 -29.22 3.96
N PHE A 129 34.81 -28.48 4.28
CA PHE A 129 36.19 -28.93 4.10
C PHE A 129 37.10 -28.16 5.04
N MET A 130 38.26 -28.73 5.33
CA MET A 130 39.30 -28.03 6.06
C MET A 130 40.60 -28.05 5.29
N SER A 131 41.39 -27.00 5.46
CA SER A 131 42.68 -26.86 4.82
C SER A 131 43.75 -26.31 5.77
N ALA A 132 45.00 -26.65 5.49
CA ALA A 132 46.17 -26.05 6.13
C ALA A 132 47.36 -26.06 5.19
N VAL A 133 48.29 -25.13 5.42
CA VAL A 133 49.59 -25.09 4.76
C VAL A 133 50.67 -25.03 5.83
N VAL A 134 51.66 -25.91 5.76
CA VAL A 134 52.76 -25.98 6.73
C VAL A 134 54.09 -26.04 6.00
N GLN A 135 55.03 -25.19 6.42
CA GLN A 135 56.41 -25.22 5.95
C GLN A 135 57.25 -26.06 6.92
N LEU A 136 57.93 -27.09 6.42
CA LEU A 136 58.91 -27.84 7.21
C LEU A 136 60.25 -27.10 7.23
N GLU A 137 60.95 -27.18 8.35
CA GLU A 137 62.29 -26.59 8.54
C GLU A 137 63.36 -27.37 7.77
N ASP A 138 64.40 -26.66 7.31
CA ASP A 138 65.52 -27.23 6.55
C ASP A 138 66.54 -27.98 7.44
N ASP A 139 66.66 -27.62 8.72
CA ASP A 139 67.82 -27.92 9.59
C ASP A 139 67.54 -28.90 10.77
N VAL A 140 66.64 -29.88 10.61
CA VAL A 140 66.32 -30.82 11.70
C VAL A 140 67.17 -32.10 11.65
N GLU A 141 68.50 -32.00 11.60
CA GLU A 141 69.37 -33.20 11.62
C GLU A 141 69.55 -33.84 13.02
N THR A 142 68.94 -33.31 14.09
CA THR A 142 69.23 -33.79 15.47
C THR A 142 68.03 -34.08 16.38
N ARG A 143 66.79 -34.13 15.88
CA ARG A 143 65.63 -34.58 16.67
C ARG A 143 65.04 -35.86 16.08
N ASN A 144 65.05 -36.95 16.85
CA ASN A 144 64.25 -38.13 16.52
C ASN A 144 62.76 -37.74 16.58
N ASN A 145 62.05 -37.78 15.45
CA ASN A 145 60.62 -37.45 15.32
C ASN A 145 60.27 -36.01 15.79
N PRO A 146 60.62 -34.95 15.03
CA PRO A 146 60.09 -33.62 15.32
C PRO A 146 58.55 -33.63 15.26
N GLU A 147 57.93 -33.04 16.28
CA GLU A 147 56.49 -32.84 16.35
C GLU A 147 56.11 -31.55 15.62
N VAL A 148 55.20 -31.63 14.65
CA VAL A 148 54.70 -30.48 13.87
C VAL A 148 53.21 -30.33 14.11
N SER A 149 52.79 -29.18 14.61
CA SER A 149 51.38 -28.84 14.81
C SER A 149 50.76 -28.32 13.52
N VAL A 150 49.75 -28.99 13.00
CA VAL A 150 49.01 -28.57 11.80
C VAL A 150 47.68 -27.98 12.23
N GLY A 151 47.51 -26.66 12.08
CA GLY A 151 46.27 -25.96 12.39
C GLY A 151 45.32 -25.96 11.20
N MET A 152 44.39 -26.91 11.13
CA MET A 152 43.38 -26.97 10.08
C MET A 152 42.31 -25.89 10.29
N LYS A 153 42.06 -25.06 9.28
CA LYS A 153 40.96 -24.08 9.24
C LYS A 153 39.81 -24.58 8.38
N ARG A 154 38.58 -24.22 8.72
CA ARG A 154 37.43 -24.48 7.85
C ARG A 154 37.48 -23.61 6.60
N GLY A 155 37.19 -24.22 5.47
CA GLY A 155 37.09 -23.56 4.17
C GLY A 155 35.78 -22.80 3.93
N VAL A 156 34.83 -22.95 4.84
CA VAL A 156 33.49 -22.34 4.80
C VAL A 156 33.26 -21.44 6.02
N ALA A 157 32.35 -20.48 5.86
CA ALA A 157 31.64 -19.83 6.95
C ALA A 157 30.35 -20.59 7.28
N ARG A 158 29.81 -20.36 8.48
CA ARG A 158 28.56 -20.96 8.96
C ARG A 158 27.55 -19.86 9.27
N ILE A 159 26.30 -20.02 8.85
CA ILE A 159 25.18 -19.19 9.33
C ILE A 159 24.38 -19.97 10.38
N ASP A 160 24.17 -19.37 11.53
CA ASP A 160 23.32 -19.86 12.62
C ASP A 160 22.07 -18.97 12.74
N LEU A 161 20.98 -19.49 13.29
CA LEU A 161 19.76 -18.73 13.56
C LEU A 161 19.45 -18.76 15.06
N ASN A 162 19.14 -17.60 15.64
CA ASN A 162 18.74 -17.44 17.03
C ASN A 162 17.51 -16.53 17.13
N THR A 163 16.35 -17.08 17.48
CA THR A 163 15.13 -16.29 17.71
C THR A 163 14.72 -16.26 19.18
N THR A 164 15.62 -16.60 20.10
CA THR A 164 15.32 -16.70 21.55
C THR A 164 15.10 -15.36 22.24
N ALA A 165 15.44 -14.25 21.59
CA ALA A 165 15.25 -12.91 22.13
C ALA A 165 13.77 -12.59 22.44
N ASP A 166 12.84 -13.17 21.68
CA ASP A 166 11.39 -13.00 21.89
C ASP A 166 10.63 -14.26 21.42
N ASP A 167 9.82 -14.83 22.31
CA ASP A 167 9.08 -16.07 22.08
C ASP A 167 7.90 -15.93 21.11
N LYS A 168 7.62 -14.71 20.63
CA LYS A 168 6.63 -14.40 19.60
C LYS A 168 7.13 -14.57 18.17
N THR A 169 8.44 -14.73 17.98
CA THR A 169 9.05 -14.86 16.65
C THR A 169 8.92 -16.29 16.12
N ARG A 170 8.40 -16.45 14.90
CA ARG A 170 8.31 -17.73 14.20
C ARG A 170 8.88 -17.58 12.79
N ILE A 171 9.90 -18.36 12.46
CA ILE A 171 10.59 -18.29 11.16
C ILE A 171 10.09 -19.41 10.26
N GLU A 172 9.68 -19.05 9.04
CA GLU A 172 9.14 -19.98 8.07
C GLU A 172 10.16 -20.28 6.97
N GLU A 173 10.97 -19.29 6.59
CA GLU A 173 11.93 -19.43 5.50
C GLU A 173 13.17 -18.54 5.71
N ILE A 174 14.34 -19.07 5.37
CA ILE A 174 15.57 -18.29 5.20
C ILE A 174 16.13 -18.57 3.82
N ILE A 175 16.45 -17.50 3.10
CA ILE A 175 17.02 -17.51 1.76
C ILE A 175 18.38 -16.81 1.81
N VAL A 176 19.41 -17.45 1.26
CA VAL A 176 20.70 -16.83 0.97
C VAL A 176 20.84 -16.69 -0.54
N GLU A 177 21.00 -15.47 -1.00
CA GLU A 177 21.23 -15.11 -2.40
C GLU A 177 22.66 -14.58 -2.57
N ASP A 178 23.20 -14.72 -3.78
CA ASP A 178 24.55 -14.26 -4.14
C ASP A 178 25.70 -14.94 -3.37
N ALA A 179 25.48 -16.12 -2.80
CA ALA A 179 26.55 -16.92 -2.20
C ALA A 179 27.53 -17.42 -3.27
N PRO A 180 28.86 -17.40 -3.06
CA PRO A 180 29.81 -17.88 -4.05
C PRO A 180 29.64 -19.37 -4.38
N ALA A 181 29.66 -19.71 -5.67
CA ALA A 181 29.54 -21.09 -6.14
C ALA A 181 30.83 -21.91 -5.97
N GLU A 182 31.98 -21.24 -5.86
CA GLU A 182 33.31 -21.84 -5.91
C GLU A 182 34.26 -21.16 -4.92
N THR A 183 35.26 -21.90 -4.42
CA THR A 183 36.33 -21.36 -3.59
C THR A 183 37.67 -22.04 -3.85
N PHE A 184 38.77 -21.33 -3.58
CA PHE A 184 40.09 -21.92 -3.52
C PHE A 184 40.34 -22.53 -2.13
N PRO A 185 40.74 -23.81 -2.01
CA PRO A 185 41.02 -24.40 -0.71
C PRO A 185 42.20 -23.75 0.03
N PHE A 186 43.19 -23.25 -0.72
CA PHE A 186 44.47 -22.78 -0.20
C PHE A 186 44.75 -21.29 -0.42
N GLN A 187 43.84 -20.55 -1.06
CA GLN A 187 43.91 -19.09 -1.21
C GLN A 187 42.75 -18.44 -0.46
N GLU A 188 43.07 -17.56 0.49
CA GLU A 188 42.10 -16.74 1.23
C GLU A 188 42.00 -15.35 0.56
N GLY A 189 40.83 -14.73 0.59
CA GLY A 189 40.61 -13.37 0.08
C GLY A 189 40.61 -13.20 -1.45
N VAL A 190 40.60 -14.29 -2.21
CA VAL A 190 40.60 -14.28 -3.68
C VAL A 190 39.34 -14.97 -4.21
N ALA A 191 38.56 -14.26 -5.03
CA ALA A 191 37.40 -14.84 -5.69
C ALA A 191 37.83 -15.77 -6.83
N VAL A 192 37.18 -16.94 -6.95
CA VAL A 192 37.40 -17.87 -8.07
C VAL A 192 36.74 -17.35 -9.34
N SER A 193 35.48 -16.94 -9.23
CA SER A 193 34.62 -16.49 -10.32
C SER A 193 33.47 -15.65 -9.77
N ASP A 194 32.70 -15.02 -10.65
CA ASP A 194 31.48 -14.27 -10.30
C ASP A 194 30.23 -15.19 -10.22
N LYS A 195 30.40 -16.52 -10.28
CA LYS A 195 29.27 -17.46 -10.21
C LYS A 195 28.72 -17.50 -8.79
N THR A 196 27.40 -17.33 -8.67
CA THR A 196 26.69 -17.42 -7.39
C THR A 196 25.71 -18.59 -7.35
N VAL A 197 25.33 -18.98 -6.14
CA VAL A 197 24.32 -19.99 -5.82
C VAL A 197 23.32 -19.43 -4.82
N LYS A 198 22.12 -20.01 -4.82
CA LYS A 198 21.04 -19.69 -3.89
C LYS A 198 20.79 -20.86 -2.96
N TYR A 199 20.66 -20.60 -1.67
CA TYR A 199 20.25 -21.59 -0.68
C TYR A 199 18.91 -21.20 -0.07
N VAL A 200 18.04 -22.18 0.18
CA VAL A 200 16.69 -21.96 0.74
C VAL A 200 16.40 -22.99 1.81
N LYS A 201 16.03 -22.56 3.00
CA LYS A 201 15.61 -23.44 4.09
C LYS A 201 14.22 -23.05 4.54
N THR A 202 13.30 -23.98 4.40
CA THR A 202 11.92 -23.85 4.88
C THR A 202 11.73 -24.63 6.18
N PHE A 203 10.93 -24.08 7.09
CA PHE A 203 10.63 -24.64 8.40
C PHE A 203 9.16 -25.05 8.48
N GLU A 204 8.92 -26.35 8.66
CA GLU A 204 7.58 -26.90 8.84
C GLU A 204 7.55 -27.84 10.05
N PRO A 205 6.95 -27.43 11.20
CA PRO A 205 6.29 -26.14 11.44
C PRO A 205 7.27 -24.96 11.56
N ALA A 206 6.75 -23.73 11.50
CA ALA A 206 7.53 -22.52 11.70
C ALA A 206 8.39 -22.56 12.97
N PHE A 207 9.65 -22.16 12.85
CA PHE A 207 10.69 -22.38 13.84
C PHE A 207 10.81 -21.25 14.86
N GLY A 208 11.06 -21.61 16.13
CA GLY A 208 11.45 -20.69 17.19
C GLY A 208 12.50 -21.33 18.09
N GLY A 209 13.59 -20.61 18.40
CA GLY A 209 14.70 -21.10 19.21
C GLY A 209 16.06 -20.88 18.56
N GLU A 210 17.03 -21.72 18.92
CA GLU A 210 18.39 -21.71 18.34
C GLU A 210 18.56 -22.86 17.35
N GLN A 211 19.08 -22.54 16.17
CA GLN A 211 19.48 -23.54 15.20
C GLN A 211 20.89 -23.25 14.69
N PRO A 212 21.90 -24.04 15.11
CA PRO A 212 23.22 -23.96 14.52
C PRO A 212 23.24 -24.58 13.12
N SER A 213 24.20 -24.16 12.30
CA SER A 213 24.47 -24.71 10.96
C SER A 213 23.25 -24.66 10.02
N VAL A 214 22.55 -23.53 9.97
CA VAL A 214 21.46 -23.30 9.01
C VAL A 214 21.98 -23.42 7.58
N PHE A 215 23.11 -22.74 7.31
CA PHE A 215 23.84 -22.84 6.04
C PHE A 215 25.35 -22.87 6.27
N ARG A 216 26.06 -23.48 5.30
CA ARG A 216 27.50 -23.27 5.08
C ARG A 216 27.68 -22.48 3.80
N ILE A 217 28.59 -21.51 3.80
CA ILE A 217 28.84 -20.61 2.65
C ILE A 217 30.34 -20.49 2.44
N PHE A 218 30.78 -20.41 1.18
CA PHE A 218 32.16 -20.07 0.88
C PHE A 218 32.49 -18.61 1.24
N GLU A 219 33.77 -18.32 1.40
CA GLU A 219 34.26 -16.95 1.52
C GLU A 219 33.82 -16.09 0.34
N SER A 220 33.30 -14.88 0.61
CA SER A 220 32.84 -13.93 -0.40
C SER A 220 33.52 -12.58 -0.22
N MET A 221 34.03 -12.03 -1.32
CA MET A 221 34.54 -10.66 -1.41
C MET A 221 33.46 -9.64 -1.83
N CYS A 222 32.28 -10.15 -2.20
CA CYS A 222 31.13 -9.37 -2.64
C CYS A 222 29.97 -9.54 -1.65
N PRO A 223 29.02 -8.60 -1.62
CA PRO A 223 27.84 -8.70 -0.78
C PRO A 223 27.06 -10.00 -1.01
N VAL A 224 26.64 -10.63 0.09
CA VAL A 224 25.74 -11.78 0.10
C VAL A 224 24.44 -11.35 0.77
N HIS A 225 23.32 -11.58 0.09
CA HIS A 225 22.01 -11.13 0.57
C HIS A 225 21.31 -12.26 1.32
N VAL A 226 20.74 -11.94 2.47
CA VAL A 226 19.96 -12.89 3.28
C VAL A 226 18.56 -12.33 3.48
N VAL A 227 17.56 -13.12 3.12
CA VAL A 227 16.14 -12.81 3.31
C VAL A 227 15.54 -13.80 4.29
N LEU A 228 14.92 -13.28 5.34
CA LEU A 228 14.20 -14.07 6.33
C LEU A 228 12.70 -13.73 6.25
N ARG A 229 11.87 -14.77 6.23
CA ARG A 229 10.40 -14.69 6.26
C ARG A 229 9.84 -15.45 7.44
N GLY A 230 8.78 -14.92 8.01
CA GLY A 230 8.06 -15.54 9.10
C GLY A 230 7.05 -14.60 9.71
N THR A 231 6.72 -14.80 10.99
CA THR A 231 5.78 -13.97 11.73
C THR A 231 6.36 -13.50 13.07
N TYR A 232 5.91 -12.32 13.50
CA TYR A 232 6.09 -11.82 14.86
C TYR A 232 4.70 -11.59 15.47
N ASP A 233 4.37 -12.32 16.54
CA ASP A 233 3.04 -12.26 17.19
C ASP A 233 1.89 -12.54 16.19
N GLY A 234 2.14 -13.42 15.21
CA GLY A 234 1.22 -13.75 14.12
C GLY A 234 1.12 -12.72 12.99
N ILE A 235 1.88 -11.62 13.05
CA ILE A 235 1.96 -10.62 11.97
C ILE A 235 3.11 -11.00 11.04
N PRO A 236 2.90 -11.11 9.71
CA PRO A 236 3.94 -11.50 8.78
C PRO A 236 5.04 -10.43 8.68
N ILE A 237 6.29 -10.89 8.59
CA ILE A 237 7.49 -10.06 8.50
C ILE A 237 8.42 -10.57 7.40
N ARG A 238 9.07 -9.63 6.72
CA ARG A 238 10.17 -9.90 5.79
C ARG A 238 11.38 -9.04 6.14
N LEU A 239 12.49 -9.69 6.48
CA LEU A 239 13.75 -9.02 6.84
C LEU A 239 14.76 -9.25 5.73
N LYS A 240 15.34 -8.16 5.22
CA LYS A 240 16.42 -8.18 4.23
C LYS A 240 17.71 -7.72 4.89
N MET A 241 18.77 -8.49 4.71
CA MET A 241 20.09 -8.22 5.28
C MET A 241 21.14 -8.39 4.20
N GLU A 242 22.20 -7.58 4.28
CA GLU A 242 23.34 -7.65 3.39
C GLU A 242 24.60 -7.93 4.22
N LEU A 243 25.28 -9.03 3.93
CA LEU A 243 26.61 -9.30 4.48
C LEU A 243 27.64 -8.82 3.44
N PRO A 244 28.33 -7.68 3.66
CA PRO A 244 29.18 -7.06 2.64
C PRO A 244 30.38 -7.93 2.25
N ARG A 245 30.80 -8.80 3.18
CA ARG A 245 31.88 -9.76 2.99
C ARG A 245 31.65 -10.97 3.88
N ILE A 246 31.97 -12.16 3.38
CA ILE A 246 31.95 -13.40 4.16
C ILE A 246 33.37 -13.92 4.26
N GLU A 247 33.85 -14.19 5.47
CA GLU A 247 35.17 -14.79 5.71
C GLU A 247 35.00 -16.25 6.15
N ARG A 248 35.80 -17.14 5.55
CA ARG A 248 35.82 -18.55 5.95
C ARG A 248 36.25 -18.71 7.41
N ASN A 249 35.90 -19.84 8.02
CA ASN A 249 36.20 -20.15 9.41
C ASN A 249 35.56 -19.17 10.42
N LYS A 250 34.41 -18.59 10.08
CA LYS A 250 33.59 -17.74 10.94
C LYS A 250 32.15 -18.24 11.04
N VAL A 251 31.46 -17.85 12.12
CA VAL A 251 30.03 -18.07 12.36
C VAL A 251 29.29 -16.72 12.27
N TYR A 252 28.22 -16.69 11.53
CA TYR A 252 27.34 -15.54 11.39
C TYR A 252 26.03 -15.91 12.04
N GLU A 253 25.80 -15.44 13.27
CA GLU A 253 24.56 -15.73 14.00
C GLU A 253 23.50 -14.68 13.65
N LEU A 254 22.44 -15.11 12.98
CA LEU A 254 21.28 -14.30 12.69
C LEU A 254 20.33 -14.29 13.89
N SER A 255 20.26 -13.15 14.56
CA SER A 255 19.30 -12.88 15.64
C SER A 255 18.12 -12.05 15.14
N VAL A 256 16.89 -12.36 15.58
CA VAL A 256 15.71 -11.51 15.31
C VAL A 256 15.34 -10.79 16.60
N LEU A 257 15.47 -9.47 16.60
CA LEU A 257 15.32 -8.62 17.79
C LEU A 257 14.12 -7.70 17.65
N ASN A 258 13.44 -7.42 18.77
CA ASN A 258 12.49 -6.31 18.86
C ASN A 258 13.20 -5.09 19.43
N VAL A 259 13.40 -4.05 18.62
CA VAL A 259 14.03 -2.79 19.03
C VAL A 259 12.95 -1.71 19.12
N GLY A 260 12.32 -1.61 20.29
CA GLY A 260 11.29 -0.62 20.55
C GLY A 260 9.96 -0.94 19.86
N ALA A 261 9.74 -0.36 18.68
CA ALA A 261 8.50 -0.51 17.91
C ALA A 261 8.74 -1.02 16.48
N THR A 262 9.92 -1.58 16.21
CA THR A 262 10.34 -2.20 14.96
C THR A 262 10.98 -3.56 15.24
N VAL A 263 10.69 -4.54 14.38
CA VAL A 263 11.35 -5.85 14.40
C VAL A 263 12.54 -5.78 13.46
N GLU A 264 13.74 -6.14 13.92
CA GLU A 264 14.98 -6.08 13.15
C GLU A 264 15.66 -7.46 13.11
N GLY A 265 16.33 -7.78 11.99
CA GLY A 265 17.20 -8.94 11.87
C GLY A 265 18.65 -8.49 12.01
N VAL A 266 19.37 -9.01 13.00
CA VAL A 266 20.73 -8.60 13.33
C VAL A 266 21.66 -9.80 13.21
N PHE A 267 22.67 -9.69 12.35
CA PHE A 267 23.81 -10.59 12.37
C PHE A 267 24.82 -10.16 13.43
N GLU A 268 25.10 -11.05 14.36
CA GLU A 268 26.31 -10.97 15.17
C GLU A 268 27.38 -11.82 14.48
N ILE A 269 28.44 -11.19 13.97
CA ILE A 269 29.57 -11.93 13.42
C ILE A 269 30.36 -12.44 14.62
N LYS A 270 30.22 -13.74 14.87
CA LYS A 270 31.05 -14.47 15.82
C LYS A 270 32.07 -15.22 14.99
N PRO A 271 33.32 -14.78 14.88
CA PRO A 271 34.36 -15.70 14.45
C PRO A 271 34.36 -16.88 15.41
N TRP A 272 35.23 -17.86 15.16
CA TRP A 272 35.55 -18.71 16.29
C TRP A 272 36.07 -17.87 17.51
N GLU A 273 36.45 -16.56 17.34
CA GLU A 273 36.33 -15.40 18.29
C GLU A 273 36.24 -13.96 17.67
N GLU A 274 35.34 -13.10 18.19
CA GLU A 274 34.98 -11.64 17.97
C GLU A 274 34.86 -10.96 16.57
N GLY A 275 33.65 -10.49 16.22
CA GLY A 275 33.36 -9.79 14.96
C GLY A 275 32.23 -8.75 15.05
N GLU A 276 32.08 -8.00 13.96
CA GLU A 276 31.19 -6.84 13.82
C GLU A 276 29.70 -7.22 13.77
N THR A 277 28.80 -6.28 14.07
CA THR A 277 27.35 -6.48 14.00
C THR A 277 26.80 -5.86 12.72
N VAL A 278 25.99 -6.61 11.97
CA VAL A 278 25.27 -6.10 10.80
C VAL A 278 23.77 -6.14 11.07
N THR A 279 23.10 -4.99 11.03
CA THR A 279 21.66 -4.87 11.28
C THR A 279 20.91 -4.75 9.95
N GLY A 280 20.01 -5.68 9.67
CA GLY A 280 18.92 -5.51 8.70
C GLY A 280 17.65 -5.08 9.40
N LYS A 281 17.06 -3.99 8.93
CA LYS A 281 15.76 -3.49 9.38
C LYS A 281 14.74 -3.66 8.24
N PRO A 282 13.45 -3.82 8.53
CA PRO A 282 12.40 -3.57 7.55
C PRO A 282 12.59 -2.18 6.97
N ASP A 283 12.28 -2.01 5.69
CA ASP A 283 12.41 -0.71 5.05
C ASP A 283 11.45 0.30 5.69
N ALA A 284 12.01 1.15 6.55
CA ALA A 284 11.31 2.17 7.34
C ALA A 284 11.22 3.51 6.61
N ASP A 285 12.02 3.68 5.57
CA ASP A 285 12.30 4.97 4.96
C ASP A 285 11.33 5.24 3.79
N HIS A 286 10.33 4.37 3.60
CA HIS A 286 9.38 4.43 2.49
C HIS A 286 7.98 4.83 2.95
N ARG A 287 7.43 5.83 2.26
CA ARG A 287 6.01 6.19 2.36
C ARG A 287 5.14 4.98 2.02
N ILE A 288 3.97 4.88 2.64
CA ILE A 288 2.98 3.87 2.27
C ILE A 288 2.33 4.34 0.97
N LEU A 289 2.70 3.76 -0.17
CA LEU A 289 2.20 4.15 -1.48
C LEU A 289 1.34 3.05 -2.11
N LEU A 290 0.32 3.47 -2.86
CA LEU A 290 -0.51 2.56 -3.66
C LEU A 290 0.35 1.79 -4.68
N ASP A 291 0.16 0.48 -4.75
CA ASP A 291 0.78 -0.39 -5.75
C ASP A 291 -0.15 -0.52 -6.96
N ALA A 292 0.26 0.05 -8.10
CA ALA A 292 -0.52 0.04 -9.33
C ALA A 292 -0.73 -1.37 -9.93
N SER A 293 0.24 -2.28 -9.73
CA SER A 293 0.19 -3.63 -10.30
C SER A 293 -0.75 -4.57 -9.55
N ARG A 294 -1.02 -4.27 -8.28
CA ARG A 294 -1.86 -5.07 -7.37
C ARG A 294 -3.21 -4.41 -7.05
N SER A 295 -3.38 -3.13 -7.38
CA SER A 295 -4.66 -2.45 -7.25
C SER A 295 -5.58 -2.77 -8.43
N VAL A 296 -6.88 -2.85 -8.16
CA VAL A 296 -7.92 -3.00 -9.18
C VAL A 296 -8.66 -1.68 -9.29
N ILE A 297 -8.40 -0.95 -10.39
CA ILE A 297 -8.98 0.37 -10.65
C ILE A 297 -10.06 0.26 -11.75
N PRO A 298 -11.34 0.45 -11.41
CA PRO A 298 -12.44 0.38 -12.37
C PRO A 298 -12.43 1.54 -13.38
N GLU A 299 -13.21 1.38 -14.47
CA GLU A 299 -13.31 2.40 -15.51
C GLU A 299 -13.82 3.74 -14.96
N GLY A 300 -13.20 4.84 -15.42
CA GLY A 300 -13.55 6.21 -15.04
C GLY A 300 -12.89 6.71 -13.76
N VAL A 301 -12.19 5.86 -13.00
CA VAL A 301 -11.37 6.26 -11.85
C VAL A 301 -9.95 6.61 -12.28
N SER A 302 -9.41 7.72 -11.79
CA SER A 302 -7.98 8.09 -11.93
C SER A 302 -7.26 7.98 -10.59
N VAL A 303 -5.99 7.58 -10.62
CA VAL A 303 -5.16 7.45 -9.42
C VAL A 303 -3.84 8.18 -9.61
N ASP A 304 -3.52 9.05 -8.67
CA ASP A 304 -2.19 9.61 -8.46
C ASP A 304 -1.47 8.75 -7.41
N TYR A 305 -0.62 7.85 -7.89
CA TYR A 305 0.13 6.91 -7.05
C TYR A 305 1.26 7.57 -6.24
N GLU A 306 1.73 8.76 -6.64
CA GLU A 306 2.77 9.49 -5.90
C GLU A 306 2.20 10.19 -4.66
N ASN A 307 0.94 10.63 -4.76
CA ASN A 307 0.25 11.36 -3.70
C ASN A 307 -0.87 10.57 -3.02
N ASN A 308 -1.11 9.32 -3.42
CA ASN A 308 -2.22 8.49 -2.95
C ASN A 308 -3.60 9.15 -3.09
N ILE A 309 -3.83 9.81 -4.22
CA ILE A 309 -5.13 10.46 -4.50
C ILE A 309 -5.88 9.60 -5.52
N VAL A 310 -7.11 9.24 -5.18
CA VAL A 310 -8.03 8.49 -6.05
C VAL A 310 -9.20 9.39 -6.42
N GLU A 311 -9.40 9.65 -7.70
CA GLU A 311 -10.52 10.45 -8.20
C GLU A 311 -11.61 9.55 -8.76
N VAL A 312 -12.81 9.65 -8.19
CA VAL A 312 -13.98 8.83 -8.51
C VAL A 312 -15.01 9.67 -9.26
N PRO A 313 -15.56 9.17 -10.37
CA PRO A 313 -16.55 9.91 -11.15
C PRO A 313 -17.90 9.99 -10.42
N MET A 314 -18.76 10.91 -10.85
CA MET A 314 -20.08 11.10 -10.24
C MET A 314 -21.00 9.86 -10.34
N THR A 315 -20.73 8.94 -11.28
CA THR A 315 -21.47 7.68 -11.40
C THR A 315 -21.18 6.70 -10.27
N GLY A 316 -20.24 7.03 -9.38
CA GLY A 316 -19.76 6.13 -8.35
C GLY A 316 -18.86 5.06 -8.93
N VAL A 317 -18.43 4.16 -8.04
CA VAL A 317 -17.61 3.00 -8.40
C VAL A 317 -17.95 1.83 -7.48
N ASP A 318 -17.93 0.63 -8.04
CA ASP A 318 -17.95 -0.61 -7.27
C ASP A 318 -16.79 -1.51 -7.69
N GLY A 319 -16.37 -2.42 -6.81
CA GLY A 319 -15.27 -3.35 -7.06
C GLY A 319 -13.88 -2.72 -7.18
N MET A 320 -13.68 -1.49 -6.67
CA MET A 320 -12.35 -0.88 -6.58
C MET A 320 -11.58 -1.51 -5.42
N GLN A 321 -10.34 -1.95 -5.68
CA GLN A 321 -9.43 -2.51 -4.68
C GLN A 321 -8.14 -1.71 -4.67
N LEU A 322 -7.76 -1.21 -3.50
CA LEU A 322 -6.53 -0.47 -3.28
C LEU A 322 -5.54 -1.38 -2.55
N ALA A 323 -4.34 -1.54 -3.11
CA ALA A 323 -3.32 -2.44 -2.59
C ALA A 323 -1.99 -1.71 -2.33
N PHE A 324 -1.22 -2.24 -1.39
CA PHE A 324 0.08 -1.74 -0.97
C PHE A 324 1.05 -2.91 -0.85
N LEU A 325 2.27 -2.73 -1.34
CA LEU A 325 3.36 -3.68 -1.17
C LEU A 325 4.35 -3.14 -0.14
N ALA A 326 4.64 -3.91 0.91
CA ALA A 326 5.61 -3.54 1.94
C ALA A 326 6.32 -4.78 2.51
N ASP A 327 7.34 -4.58 3.33
CA ASP A 327 8.05 -5.67 4.03
C ASP A 327 7.34 -6.13 5.33
N THR A 328 6.19 -5.53 5.65
CA THR A 328 5.32 -5.84 6.81
C THR A 328 3.88 -5.43 6.46
N ARG A 329 2.90 -5.98 7.19
CA ARG A 329 1.47 -5.67 7.02
C ARG A 329 1.19 -4.17 7.24
N ILE A 330 0.32 -3.62 6.39
CA ILE A 330 -0.26 -2.28 6.54
C ILE A 330 -1.69 -2.42 7.08
N ASP A 331 -2.05 -1.62 8.07
CA ASP A 331 -3.38 -1.58 8.68
C ASP A 331 -4.09 -0.25 8.39
N ILE A 332 -5.42 -0.28 8.35
CA ILE A 332 -6.23 0.95 8.40
C ILE A 332 -6.21 1.47 9.84
N ALA A 333 -5.70 2.68 10.05
CA ALA A 333 -5.68 3.35 11.34
C ALA A 333 -7.03 4.00 11.66
N SER A 334 -7.61 4.69 10.67
CA SER A 334 -8.91 5.35 10.76
C SER A 334 -9.41 5.75 9.37
N ALA A 335 -10.70 6.10 9.28
CA ALA A 335 -11.27 6.76 8.11
C ALA A 335 -12.01 8.04 8.53
N GLU A 336 -11.78 9.12 7.82
CA GLU A 336 -12.35 10.45 8.08
C GLU A 336 -13.12 10.95 6.85
N GLY A 337 -14.26 11.61 7.07
CA GLY A 337 -15.06 12.21 5.98
C GLY A 337 -15.89 11.21 5.17
N VAL A 338 -15.94 9.94 5.57
CA VAL A 338 -16.75 8.91 4.90
C VAL A 338 -18.24 9.26 5.04
N VAL A 339 -18.92 9.41 3.90
CA VAL A 339 -20.35 9.74 3.82
C VAL A 339 -21.23 8.49 3.73
N ASP A 340 -22.52 8.65 4.02
CA ASP A 340 -23.49 7.56 3.96
C ASP A 340 -23.49 6.84 2.60
N GLY A 341 -23.35 5.50 2.65
CA GLY A 341 -23.37 4.62 1.48
C GLY A 341 -21.99 4.25 0.93
N VAL A 342 -20.92 4.95 1.32
CA VAL A 342 -19.55 4.51 1.02
C VAL A 342 -19.21 3.30 1.88
N MET A 343 -18.66 2.25 1.26
CA MET A 343 -18.27 1.02 1.93
C MET A 343 -16.76 0.79 1.83
N LEU A 344 -16.14 0.48 2.96
CA LEU A 344 -14.74 0.07 3.07
C LEU A 344 -14.70 -1.34 3.68
N THR A 345 -13.93 -2.25 3.09
CA THR A 345 -13.71 -3.56 3.71
C THR A 345 -12.58 -3.51 4.72
N ASP A 346 -12.52 -4.52 5.59
CA ASP A 346 -11.32 -4.78 6.39
C ASP A 346 -10.10 -5.03 5.48
N MET A 347 -8.92 -4.82 6.04
CA MET A 347 -7.66 -5.05 5.34
C MET A 347 -7.42 -6.55 5.16
N ALA A 348 -7.29 -6.99 3.92
CA ALA A 348 -6.83 -8.31 3.54
C ALA A 348 -5.31 -8.33 3.35
N VAL A 349 -4.67 -9.47 3.65
CA VAL A 349 -3.21 -9.63 3.61
C VAL A 349 -2.84 -10.89 2.89
N THR A 350 -1.91 -10.80 1.95
CA THR A 350 -1.33 -11.93 1.23
C THR A 350 0.18 -11.78 1.13
N GLU A 351 0.90 -12.90 1.22
CA GLU A 351 2.36 -12.92 1.06
C GLU A 351 2.73 -13.27 -0.39
N GLU A 352 3.66 -12.50 -0.95
CA GLU A 352 4.19 -12.70 -2.29
C GLU A 352 5.72 -12.70 -2.29
N ALA A 353 6.32 -13.12 -3.41
CA ALA A 353 7.77 -13.17 -3.55
C ALA A 353 8.43 -11.79 -3.30
N GLU A 354 7.77 -10.72 -3.74
CA GLU A 354 8.27 -9.34 -3.70
C GLU A 354 8.03 -8.65 -2.36
N GLY A 355 7.13 -9.16 -1.51
CA GLY A 355 6.77 -8.56 -0.22
C GLY A 355 5.40 -8.99 0.29
N ILE A 356 4.90 -8.31 1.32
CA ILE A 356 3.57 -8.49 1.89
C ILE A 356 2.62 -7.49 1.23
N VAL A 357 1.54 -8.01 0.64
CA VAL A 357 0.50 -7.23 0.00
C VAL A 357 -0.64 -7.04 0.99
N SER A 358 -0.94 -5.78 1.32
CA SER A 358 -2.12 -5.39 2.10
C SER A 358 -3.11 -4.72 1.17
N SER A 359 -4.39 -5.09 1.19
CA SER A 359 -5.40 -4.48 0.33
C SER A 359 -6.77 -4.36 0.98
N PHE A 360 -7.54 -3.36 0.56
CA PHE A 360 -8.95 -3.23 0.95
C PHE A 360 -9.78 -2.75 -0.23
N SER A 361 -11.07 -3.06 -0.22
CA SER A 361 -12.00 -2.64 -1.26
C SER A 361 -12.73 -1.37 -0.84
N VAL A 362 -13.03 -0.53 -1.83
CA VAL A 362 -13.79 0.71 -1.69
C VAL A 362 -14.95 0.69 -2.67
N SER A 363 -16.16 0.95 -2.17
CA SER A 363 -17.35 1.14 -3.00
C SER A 363 -17.94 2.52 -2.71
N VAL A 364 -18.17 3.30 -3.77
CA VAL A 364 -18.71 4.66 -3.69
C VAL A 364 -20.01 4.69 -4.50
N PRO A 365 -21.14 5.07 -3.90
CA PRO A 365 -22.41 5.13 -4.62
C PRO A 365 -22.40 6.28 -5.65
N ALA A 366 -23.24 6.14 -6.67
CA ALA A 366 -23.49 7.23 -7.61
C ALA A 366 -24.01 8.48 -6.90
N GLN A 367 -23.54 9.65 -7.33
CA GLN A 367 -24.01 10.93 -6.87
C GLN A 367 -25.43 11.18 -7.37
N GLY A 368 -26.30 11.56 -6.45
CA GLY A 368 -27.61 12.08 -6.76
C GLY A 368 -27.57 13.50 -7.36
N SER A 369 -28.71 14.02 -7.79
CA SER A 369 -28.84 15.38 -8.32
C SER A 369 -28.47 16.42 -7.25
N GLY A 370 -27.79 17.49 -7.65
CA GLY A 370 -27.45 18.63 -6.81
C GLY A 370 -26.38 18.37 -5.75
N ARG A 371 -25.86 17.13 -5.65
CA ARG A 371 -24.77 16.80 -4.74
C ARG A 371 -23.47 17.47 -5.18
N LEU A 372 -22.79 18.10 -4.22
CA LEU A 372 -21.43 18.61 -4.41
C LEU A 372 -20.41 17.46 -4.36
N GLY A 373 -19.25 17.71 -4.96
CA GLY A 373 -18.12 16.81 -4.81
C GLY A 373 -17.64 16.81 -3.37
N TYR A 374 -17.11 15.68 -2.92
CA TYR A 374 -16.60 15.51 -1.56
C TYR A 374 -15.32 14.68 -1.59
N SER A 375 -14.56 14.70 -0.50
CA SER A 375 -13.44 13.80 -0.31
C SER A 375 -13.45 13.17 1.07
N PHE A 376 -12.86 11.98 1.17
CA PHE A 376 -12.64 11.28 2.43
C PHE A 376 -11.23 10.69 2.45
N MET A 377 -10.69 10.50 3.66
CA MET A 377 -9.33 10.01 3.86
C MET A 377 -9.35 8.68 4.59
N VAL A 378 -8.55 7.74 4.10
CA VAL A 378 -8.27 6.47 4.79
C VAL A 378 -6.84 6.54 5.30
N HIS A 379 -6.68 6.67 6.61
CA HIS A 379 -5.37 6.72 7.25
C HIS A 379 -4.80 5.33 7.41
N LEU A 380 -3.54 5.16 7.05
CA LEU A 380 -2.83 3.90 7.03
C LEU A 380 -1.69 3.94 8.04
N LYS A 381 -1.35 2.79 8.60
CA LYS A 381 -0.18 2.62 9.44
C LYS A 381 0.49 1.29 9.16
N ASN A 382 1.79 1.25 9.39
CA ASN A 382 2.50 -0.02 9.44
C ASN A 382 2.18 -0.75 10.77
N ALA A 383 1.91 -2.05 10.71
CA ALA A 383 1.57 -2.83 11.89
C ALA A 383 2.73 -2.94 12.90
N LEU A 384 3.97 -2.92 12.41
CA LEU A 384 5.19 -3.19 13.18
C LEU A 384 6.24 -2.09 13.04
N MET A 385 5.83 -0.86 12.67
CA MET A 385 6.73 0.30 12.61
C MET A 385 6.06 1.54 13.17
N ALA A 386 6.50 2.00 14.34
CA ALA A 386 5.99 3.25 14.90
C ALA A 386 6.37 4.46 14.05
N GLY A 387 5.42 5.40 13.89
CA GLY A 387 5.64 6.65 13.16
C GLY A 387 5.47 6.54 11.64
N SER A 388 5.31 5.33 11.09
CA SER A 388 4.97 5.11 9.68
C SER A 388 3.46 5.27 9.47
N TYR A 389 3.04 6.50 9.16
CA TYR A 389 1.65 6.85 8.83
C TYR A 389 1.59 7.52 7.47
N ASP A 390 0.60 7.15 6.66
CA ASP A 390 0.24 7.85 5.43
C ASP A 390 -1.29 7.80 5.28
N TYR A 391 -1.81 8.25 4.15
CA TYR A 391 -3.24 8.16 3.86
C TYR A 391 -3.48 7.96 2.37
N VAL A 392 -4.69 7.51 2.05
CA VAL A 392 -5.28 7.63 0.72
C VAL A 392 -6.42 8.65 0.79
N GLU A 393 -6.39 9.65 -0.07
CA GLU A 393 -7.52 10.57 -0.26
C GLU A 393 -8.37 10.11 -1.44
N VAL A 394 -9.65 9.86 -1.21
CA VAL A 394 -10.61 9.55 -2.28
C VAL A 394 -11.47 10.79 -2.53
N ARG A 395 -11.41 11.34 -3.74
CA ARG A 395 -12.14 12.53 -4.18
C ARG A 395 -13.25 12.12 -5.14
N VAL A 396 -14.50 12.40 -4.78
CA VAL A 396 -15.67 12.06 -5.59
C VAL A 396 -16.16 13.32 -6.29
N ALA A 397 -16.33 13.23 -7.61
CA ALA A 397 -16.79 14.34 -8.43
C ALA A 397 -18.21 14.83 -8.04
N PRO A 398 -18.53 16.12 -8.25
CA PRO A 398 -19.89 16.63 -8.09
C PRO A 398 -20.85 16.01 -9.12
N SER A 399 -22.15 16.06 -8.82
CA SER A 399 -23.21 15.74 -9.77
C SER A 399 -23.14 16.61 -11.02
N ASP A 400 -23.44 16.04 -12.19
CA ASP A 400 -23.60 16.78 -13.46
C ASP A 400 -24.84 17.70 -13.45
N LYS A 401 -25.84 17.37 -12.63
CA LYS A 401 -27.05 18.15 -12.43
C LYS A 401 -26.92 19.01 -11.18
N GLN A 402 -26.51 20.26 -11.35
CA GLN A 402 -26.44 21.23 -10.25
C GLN A 402 -27.69 22.09 -10.17
N ILE A 403 -27.99 22.61 -8.98
CA ILE A 403 -29.06 23.60 -8.81
C ILE A 403 -28.71 24.83 -9.64
N GLU A 404 -29.57 25.16 -10.60
CA GLU A 404 -29.41 26.35 -11.43
C GLU A 404 -29.55 27.61 -10.58
N THR A 405 -28.62 28.55 -10.73
CA THR A 405 -28.57 29.77 -9.91
C THR A 405 -28.44 31.04 -10.74
N VAL A 406 -28.95 32.14 -10.19
CA VAL A 406 -28.90 33.47 -10.80
C VAL A 406 -28.35 34.46 -9.78
N GLU A 407 -27.21 35.07 -10.07
CA GLU A 407 -26.72 36.20 -9.30
C GLU A 407 -27.42 37.48 -9.75
N MET A 408 -28.13 38.12 -8.82
CA MET A 408 -28.91 39.34 -9.07
C MET A 408 -29.15 40.09 -7.75
N ALA A 409 -29.12 41.42 -7.81
CA ALA A 409 -29.38 42.32 -6.69
C ALA A 409 -28.47 42.08 -5.46
N GLY A 410 -27.24 41.57 -5.69
CA GLY A 410 -26.23 41.32 -4.66
C GLY A 410 -26.30 39.94 -3.99
N SER A 411 -27.13 39.03 -4.49
CA SER A 411 -27.27 37.66 -3.95
C SER A 411 -27.30 36.62 -5.06
N VAL A 412 -26.97 35.36 -4.73
CA VAL A 412 -27.07 34.22 -5.63
C VAL A 412 -28.36 33.44 -5.31
N TRP A 413 -29.33 33.51 -6.20
CA TRP A 413 -30.68 32.95 -6.04
C TRP A 413 -30.81 31.60 -6.73
N MET A 414 -31.62 30.70 -6.20
CA MET A 414 -32.09 29.55 -6.97
C MET A 414 -32.96 30.00 -8.15
N ALA A 415 -32.77 29.41 -9.33
CA ALA A 415 -33.55 29.72 -10.53
C ALA A 415 -35.00 29.23 -10.45
N PHE A 416 -35.30 28.31 -9.52
CA PHE A 416 -36.65 27.82 -9.22
C PHE A 416 -37.05 28.04 -7.76
N ASN A 417 -38.35 28.02 -7.48
CA ASN A 417 -38.86 28.02 -6.10
C ASN A 417 -38.50 26.68 -5.44
N ALA A 418 -38.18 26.69 -4.16
CA ALA A 418 -37.83 25.49 -3.42
C ALA A 418 -38.99 24.48 -3.39
N ARG A 419 -38.62 23.20 -3.41
CA ARG A 419 -39.56 22.09 -3.25
C ARG A 419 -39.43 21.41 -1.90
N SER A 420 -38.23 21.09 -1.46
CA SER A 420 -37.97 20.59 -0.10
C SER A 420 -36.52 20.89 0.30
N SER A 421 -36.07 20.38 1.45
CA SER A 421 -34.65 20.42 1.82
C SER A 421 -33.82 19.34 1.12
N ASP A 422 -34.47 18.38 0.46
CA ASP A 422 -33.79 17.29 -0.25
C ASP A 422 -33.36 17.78 -1.64
N LEU A 423 -32.12 17.48 -2.02
CA LEU A 423 -31.56 17.84 -3.31
C LEU A 423 -32.29 17.10 -4.45
N GLU A 424 -32.67 15.84 -4.27
CA GLU A 424 -33.37 15.07 -5.33
C GLU A 424 -34.76 15.61 -5.63
N ASP A 425 -35.37 16.29 -4.66
CA ASP A 425 -36.69 16.89 -4.78
C ASP A 425 -36.67 18.25 -5.49
N GLN A 426 -35.50 18.84 -5.71
CA GLN A 426 -35.41 20.15 -6.36
C GLN A 426 -35.74 20.08 -7.86
N ILE A 427 -35.99 21.25 -8.43
CA ILE A 427 -36.24 21.41 -9.86
C ILE A 427 -34.90 21.68 -10.53
N TYR A 428 -34.56 20.84 -11.51
CA TYR A 428 -33.35 20.95 -12.32
C TYR A 428 -33.73 21.24 -13.77
N PRO A 429 -32.91 22.01 -14.51
CA PRO A 429 -33.06 22.16 -15.95
C PRO A 429 -33.14 20.80 -16.65
N LEU A 430 -34.07 20.67 -17.59
CA LEU A 430 -34.09 19.52 -18.51
C LEU A 430 -32.99 19.71 -19.56
N ASP A 431 -32.40 18.60 -20.03
CA ASP A 431 -31.34 18.65 -21.04
C ASP A 431 -31.76 19.48 -22.26
N GLY A 432 -30.96 20.52 -22.55
CA GLY A 432 -31.21 21.44 -23.66
C GLY A 432 -32.32 22.47 -23.45
N ALA A 433 -33.00 22.50 -22.29
CA ALA A 433 -34.01 23.50 -21.95
C ALA A 433 -33.42 24.62 -21.07
N THR A 434 -33.76 25.88 -21.38
CA THR A 434 -33.47 26.99 -20.47
C THR A 434 -34.47 27.05 -19.32
N VAL A 435 -34.14 27.78 -18.24
CA VAL A 435 -35.07 28.08 -17.14
C VAL A 435 -36.37 28.70 -17.67
N GLU A 436 -36.28 29.56 -18.68
CA GLU A 436 -37.44 30.22 -19.28
C GLU A 436 -38.28 29.23 -20.10
N ASP A 437 -37.65 28.32 -20.86
CA ASP A 437 -38.38 27.27 -21.59
C ASP A 437 -39.17 26.38 -20.63
N MET A 438 -38.62 26.07 -19.45
CA MET A 438 -39.34 25.30 -18.42
C MET A 438 -40.54 26.06 -17.85
N TYR A 439 -40.37 27.35 -17.52
CA TYR A 439 -41.50 28.17 -17.07
C TYR A 439 -42.55 28.38 -18.18
N ARG A 440 -42.14 28.43 -19.45
CA ARG A 440 -43.03 28.58 -20.60
C ARG A 440 -43.81 27.30 -20.92
N THR A 441 -43.17 26.13 -20.89
CA THR A 441 -43.74 24.89 -21.45
C THR A 441 -44.09 23.82 -20.41
N SER A 442 -43.51 23.91 -19.19
CA SER A 442 -43.63 22.89 -18.13
C SER A 442 -43.93 23.54 -16.77
N TRP A 443 -44.79 24.56 -16.77
CA TRP A 443 -44.98 25.44 -15.62
C TRP A 443 -45.36 24.71 -14.33
N ILE A 444 -46.28 23.74 -14.39
CA ILE A 444 -46.75 22.99 -13.23
C ILE A 444 -45.63 22.20 -12.54
N ASN A 445 -44.65 21.73 -13.30
CA ASN A 445 -43.48 21.01 -12.79
C ASN A 445 -42.40 21.96 -12.26
N THR A 446 -42.53 23.27 -12.54
CA THR A 446 -41.51 24.30 -12.33
C THR A 446 -41.91 25.33 -11.26
N VAL A 447 -43.19 25.35 -10.86
CA VAL A 447 -43.77 26.37 -9.97
C VAL A 447 -43.25 26.29 -8.52
N GLY A 448 -42.74 25.13 -8.11
CA GLY A 448 -42.24 24.84 -6.76
C GLY A 448 -43.32 24.66 -5.70
N GLY A 449 -42.89 24.66 -4.43
CA GLY A 449 -43.74 24.40 -3.28
C GLY A 449 -44.29 25.66 -2.59
N LEU A 450 -45.34 25.48 -1.79
CA LEU A 450 -45.75 26.46 -0.79
C LEU A 450 -45.34 25.97 0.61
N PHE A 451 -45.00 26.91 1.48
CA PHE A 451 -44.56 26.64 2.85
C PHE A 451 -45.31 27.54 3.81
N GLN A 452 -45.44 27.07 5.05
CA GLN A 452 -45.81 27.91 6.19
C GLN A 452 -44.55 28.45 6.85
N CYS A 453 -44.63 29.65 7.42
CA CYS A 453 -43.48 30.32 8.01
C CYS A 453 -42.88 29.50 9.16
N GLY A 454 -41.56 29.30 9.13
CA GLY A 454 -40.82 28.52 10.11
C GLY A 454 -41.04 27.01 10.04
N ARG A 455 -41.51 26.48 8.89
CA ARG A 455 -41.75 25.04 8.71
C ARG A 455 -41.01 24.47 7.50
N LYS A 456 -40.71 23.18 7.57
CA LYS A 456 -39.85 22.47 6.62
C LYS A 456 -40.59 21.88 5.43
N TYR A 457 -41.76 21.25 5.67
CA TYR A 457 -42.42 20.45 4.65
C TYR A 457 -43.27 21.30 3.73
N MET A 458 -43.16 20.93 2.46
CA MET A 458 -43.92 21.52 1.37
C MET A 458 -45.40 21.17 1.43
N TYR A 459 -46.19 22.16 1.07
CA TYR A 459 -47.57 22.03 0.66
C TYR A 459 -47.63 22.16 -0.85
N VAL A 460 -48.14 21.12 -1.51
CA VAL A 460 -48.39 21.12 -2.95
C VAL A 460 -49.40 22.25 -3.25
N PRO A 461 -49.08 23.19 -4.16
CA PRO A 461 -49.87 24.42 -4.31
C PRO A 461 -51.36 24.15 -4.61
N TRP A 462 -51.63 23.13 -5.43
CA TRP A 462 -52.98 22.75 -5.87
C TRP A 462 -53.67 21.69 -5.00
N GLN A 463 -53.13 21.40 -3.81
CA GLN A 463 -53.71 20.43 -2.88
C GLN A 463 -54.33 21.11 -1.67
N GLY A 464 -55.51 20.64 -1.28
CA GLY A 464 -56.17 20.99 -0.02
C GLY A 464 -55.74 20.03 1.09
N TYR A 465 -55.62 20.54 2.31
CA TYR A 465 -55.14 19.77 3.47
C TYR A 465 -56.10 19.93 4.65
N ASN A 466 -56.32 18.84 5.39
CA ASN A 466 -57.14 18.83 6.61
C ASN A 466 -56.51 17.88 7.67
N PRO A 467 -56.01 18.39 8.82
CA PRO A 467 -55.91 19.82 9.15
C PRO A 467 -54.89 20.54 8.26
N SER A 468 -55.18 21.78 7.89
CA SER A 468 -54.35 22.63 7.03
C SER A 468 -53.20 23.30 7.78
N ASN A 469 -53.36 23.48 9.09
CA ASN A 469 -52.50 24.35 9.90
C ASN A 469 -51.26 23.66 10.46
N ASN A 470 -51.02 22.37 10.22
CA ASN A 470 -49.77 21.65 10.53
C ASN A 470 -49.69 20.24 9.89
N LEU A 471 -49.27 20.16 8.64
CA LEU A 471 -49.14 18.87 7.95
C LEU A 471 -48.03 18.06 8.59
N GLY A 472 -48.36 16.88 9.12
CA GLY A 472 -47.38 16.00 9.74
C GLY A 472 -46.86 16.48 11.11
N ASN A 473 -47.59 17.34 11.82
CA ASN A 473 -47.22 17.82 13.16
C ASN A 473 -45.79 18.38 13.24
N GLN A 474 -45.42 19.21 12.29
CA GLN A 474 -44.11 19.87 12.23
C GLN A 474 -43.90 20.79 13.43
N THR A 475 -42.66 20.77 13.93
CA THR A 475 -42.15 21.78 14.85
C THR A 475 -41.92 23.07 14.07
N ALA A 476 -42.37 24.20 14.62
CA ALA A 476 -42.08 25.50 14.06
C ALA A 476 -40.73 25.98 14.58
N ASP A 477 -39.82 26.31 13.68
CA ASP A 477 -38.55 26.96 13.97
C ASP A 477 -38.52 28.29 13.24
N MET A 478 -38.59 29.37 14.00
CA MET A 478 -38.84 30.68 13.43
C MET A 478 -37.65 31.62 13.67
N PRO A 479 -37.15 32.31 12.64
CA PRO A 479 -37.52 32.24 11.21
C PRO A 479 -36.58 31.31 10.41
N TRP A 480 -36.67 29.99 10.64
CA TRP A 480 -35.76 28.97 10.11
C TRP A 480 -34.30 29.17 10.54
N GLN A 481 -34.04 29.17 11.86
CA GLN A 481 -32.69 29.35 12.39
C GLN A 481 -31.84 28.08 12.32
N ASN A 482 -32.47 26.91 12.38
CA ASN A 482 -31.82 25.61 12.40
C ASN A 482 -31.95 24.92 11.04
N ASP A 483 -30.83 24.40 10.54
CA ASP A 483 -30.77 23.66 9.27
C ASP A 483 -31.72 22.45 9.25
N SER A 484 -32.00 21.84 10.41
CA SER A 484 -32.94 20.73 10.53
C SER A 484 -34.38 21.06 10.10
N HIS A 485 -34.75 22.35 10.16
CA HIS A 485 -36.08 22.86 9.79
C HIS A 485 -36.06 23.67 8.49
N MET A 486 -34.89 23.88 7.89
CA MET A 486 -34.69 24.66 6.68
C MET A 486 -35.36 23.96 5.49
N PRO A 487 -36.29 24.60 4.77
CA PRO A 487 -36.92 24.05 3.57
C PRO A 487 -36.08 24.26 2.31
N CYS A 488 -34.98 25.01 2.40
CA CYS A 488 -34.01 25.15 1.32
C CYS A 488 -33.03 23.96 1.33
N PRO A 489 -32.53 23.53 0.17
CA PRO A 489 -31.54 22.45 0.08
C PRO A 489 -30.20 22.85 0.74
N GLU A 490 -29.36 21.85 0.99
CA GLU A 490 -28.01 22.04 1.52
C GLU A 490 -27.23 23.11 0.73
N GLY A 491 -26.53 24.00 1.44
CA GLY A 491 -25.84 25.16 0.86
C GLY A 491 -26.73 26.38 0.56
N TYR A 492 -28.05 26.29 0.79
CA TYR A 492 -29.00 27.39 0.60
C TYR A 492 -29.79 27.72 1.87
N ARG A 493 -30.37 28.92 1.91
CA ARG A 493 -31.21 29.40 3.01
C ARG A 493 -32.37 30.28 2.51
N VAL A 494 -33.35 30.51 3.38
CA VAL A 494 -34.42 31.46 3.12
C VAL A 494 -33.83 32.89 3.06
N PRO A 495 -34.19 33.72 2.07
CA PRO A 495 -33.67 35.07 1.93
C PRO A 495 -34.14 35.96 3.07
N THR A 496 -33.27 36.87 3.50
CA THR A 496 -33.60 37.94 4.42
C THR A 496 -34.54 38.96 3.77
N ARG A 497 -35.13 39.80 4.60
CA ARG A 497 -35.96 40.92 4.14
C ARG A 497 -35.15 41.90 3.31
N ASP A 498 -33.90 42.16 3.67
CA ASP A 498 -33.03 43.10 2.95
C ASP A 498 -32.64 42.57 1.57
N GLU A 499 -32.35 41.27 1.45
CA GLU A 499 -32.07 40.62 0.16
C GLU A 499 -33.29 40.67 -0.76
N LEU A 500 -34.49 40.35 -0.25
CA LEU A 500 -35.72 40.48 -1.03
C LEU A 500 -36.07 41.93 -1.35
N ASN A 501 -35.85 42.88 -0.44
CA ASN A 501 -36.05 44.31 -0.73
C ASN A 501 -35.05 44.83 -1.76
N SER A 502 -33.83 44.29 -1.78
CA SER A 502 -32.83 44.63 -2.80
C SER A 502 -33.29 44.19 -4.19
N LEU A 503 -33.76 42.94 -4.31
CA LEU A 503 -34.26 42.38 -5.57
C LEU A 503 -35.62 42.98 -5.99
N LEU A 504 -36.52 43.15 -5.03
CA LEU A 504 -37.93 43.54 -5.21
C LEU A 504 -38.26 44.78 -4.35
N PRO A 505 -37.75 45.98 -4.68
CA PRO A 505 -38.00 47.16 -3.87
C PRO A 505 -39.50 47.47 -3.78
N LYS A 506 -40.00 47.68 -2.57
CA LYS A 506 -41.42 48.01 -2.35
C LYS A 506 -41.81 49.32 -3.04
N GLY A 507 -43.03 49.38 -3.57
CA GLY A 507 -43.58 50.56 -4.23
C GLY A 507 -43.26 50.67 -5.73
N GLN A 508 -42.47 49.75 -6.28
CA GLN A 508 -42.20 49.71 -7.72
C GLN A 508 -43.37 49.11 -8.48
N GLU A 509 -43.82 49.80 -9.53
CA GLU A 509 -44.81 49.25 -10.47
C GLU A 509 -44.11 48.29 -11.45
N ILE A 510 -44.69 47.11 -11.64
CA ILE A 510 -44.22 46.09 -12.57
C ILE A 510 -45.39 45.61 -13.45
N PRO A 511 -45.17 45.34 -14.75
CA PRO A 511 -43.93 45.47 -15.54
C PRO A 511 -43.36 46.90 -15.56
N GLY A 512 -42.04 47.01 -15.61
CA GLY A 512 -41.34 48.29 -15.50
C GLY A 512 -39.85 48.13 -15.21
N THR A 513 -39.12 49.24 -15.15
CA THR A 513 -37.69 49.27 -14.85
C THR A 513 -37.44 50.01 -13.54
N TYR A 514 -36.59 49.45 -12.68
CA TYR A 514 -36.21 50.05 -11.40
C TYR A 514 -34.74 49.76 -11.07
N THR A 515 -34.24 50.43 -10.03
CA THR A 515 -32.90 50.19 -9.48
C THR A 515 -33.02 49.31 -8.24
N ALA A 516 -32.32 48.19 -8.25
CA ALA A 516 -32.19 47.27 -7.11
C ALA A 516 -31.40 47.90 -5.95
N GLY A 517 -31.47 47.28 -4.77
CA GLY A 517 -30.80 47.79 -3.57
C GLY A 517 -29.28 47.94 -3.69
N ASN A 518 -28.64 47.11 -4.52
CA ASN A 518 -27.21 47.16 -4.83
C ASN A 518 -26.85 48.17 -5.95
N GLY A 519 -27.83 48.87 -6.53
CA GLY A 519 -27.63 49.81 -7.64
C GLY A 519 -27.83 49.22 -9.04
N GLU A 520 -28.02 47.91 -9.15
CA GLU A 520 -28.23 47.22 -10.43
C GLU A 520 -29.56 47.64 -11.09
N ARG A 521 -29.56 47.83 -12.41
CA ARG A 521 -30.78 48.16 -13.15
C ARG A 521 -31.53 46.89 -13.53
N ILE A 522 -32.79 46.79 -13.09
CA ILE A 522 -33.64 45.61 -13.34
C ILE A 522 -34.88 46.02 -14.15
N THR A 523 -35.13 45.29 -15.24
CA THR A 523 -36.37 45.36 -16.02
C THR A 523 -37.24 44.13 -15.75
N ALA A 524 -38.44 44.36 -15.22
CA ALA A 524 -39.45 43.35 -14.92
C ALA A 524 -40.50 43.28 -16.04
N THR A 525 -40.77 42.08 -16.53
CA THR A 525 -41.76 41.83 -17.61
C THR A 525 -42.71 40.69 -17.21
N LEU A 526 -44.00 40.84 -17.52
CA LEU A 526 -45.03 39.83 -17.27
C LEU A 526 -45.19 38.94 -18.51
N HIS A 527 -45.19 37.62 -18.31
CA HIS A 527 -45.28 36.63 -19.38
C HIS A 527 -46.37 35.60 -19.10
N VAL A 528 -46.81 34.93 -20.16
CA VAL A 528 -47.78 33.83 -20.14
C VAL A 528 -47.10 32.59 -20.70
N GLY A 529 -47.13 31.49 -19.95
CA GLY A 529 -46.74 30.16 -20.42
C GLY A 529 -47.73 29.58 -21.44
N GLU A 530 -47.30 28.55 -22.15
CA GLU A 530 -48.05 27.86 -23.19
C GLU A 530 -49.08 26.90 -22.61
N GLY A 531 -50.28 26.90 -23.20
CA GLY A 531 -51.37 25.98 -22.86
C GLY A 531 -52.24 26.44 -21.69
N THR A 532 -53.27 25.63 -21.39
CA THR A 532 -54.20 25.89 -20.29
C THR A 532 -53.74 25.18 -19.02
N LEU A 533 -53.70 25.88 -17.88
CA LEU A 533 -53.40 25.26 -16.61
C LEU A 533 -54.58 24.40 -16.14
N VAL A 534 -54.34 23.09 -16.01
CA VAL A 534 -55.21 22.15 -15.31
C VAL A 534 -54.34 21.27 -14.42
N THR A 535 -54.54 21.34 -13.10
CA THR A 535 -53.78 20.51 -12.16
C THR A 535 -54.42 19.13 -11.97
N PRO A 536 -53.69 18.15 -11.41
CA PRO A 536 -54.25 16.82 -11.09
C PRO A 536 -55.52 16.85 -10.21
N THR A 537 -55.68 17.89 -9.40
CA THR A 537 -56.86 18.09 -8.52
C THR A 537 -57.97 18.92 -9.19
N GLY A 538 -57.84 19.22 -10.48
CA GLY A 538 -58.82 20.00 -11.25
C GLY A 538 -58.77 21.51 -11.02
N VAL A 539 -57.73 22.02 -10.35
CA VAL A 539 -57.55 23.48 -10.19
C VAL A 539 -57.12 24.07 -11.52
N THR A 540 -57.72 25.19 -11.90
CA THR A 540 -57.43 25.91 -13.15
C THR A 540 -56.89 27.31 -12.87
N GLY A 541 -56.27 27.94 -13.88
CA GLY A 541 -55.69 29.28 -13.79
C GLY A 541 -54.94 29.67 -15.06
N THR A 542 -54.09 30.70 -14.97
CA THR A 542 -53.21 31.12 -16.08
C THR A 542 -51.75 30.94 -15.71
N GLN A 543 -50.91 30.66 -16.71
CA GLN A 543 -49.50 30.33 -16.54
C GLN A 543 -48.58 31.55 -16.47
N HIS A 544 -48.90 32.48 -15.57
CA HIS A 544 -48.14 33.73 -15.49
C HIS A 544 -46.85 33.61 -14.67
N TYR A 545 -45.83 34.34 -15.13
CA TYR A 545 -44.61 34.56 -14.38
C TYR A 545 -44.06 35.96 -14.68
N VAL A 546 -43.32 36.52 -13.73
CA VAL A 546 -42.56 37.76 -13.94
C VAL A 546 -41.11 37.41 -14.18
N LYS A 547 -40.53 37.93 -15.26
CA LYS A 547 -39.11 37.83 -15.59
C LYS A 547 -38.43 39.14 -15.21
N PHE A 548 -37.52 39.07 -14.25
CA PHE A 548 -36.66 40.17 -13.82
C PHE A 548 -35.32 40.02 -14.54
N THR A 549 -34.96 40.98 -15.38
CA THR A 549 -33.72 40.94 -16.17
C THR A 549 -32.81 42.06 -15.71
N SER A 550 -31.58 41.72 -15.34
CA SER A 550 -30.50 42.69 -15.12
C SER A 550 -30.12 43.32 -16.45
N GLU A 551 -30.27 44.63 -16.57
CA GLU A 551 -29.80 45.39 -17.75
C GLU A 551 -28.26 45.41 -17.80
N ASP A 552 -27.62 45.27 -16.63
CA ASP A 552 -26.16 45.37 -16.49
C ASP A 552 -25.47 44.05 -16.89
N THR A 553 -26.07 42.90 -16.58
CA THR A 553 -25.47 41.57 -16.83
C THR A 553 -26.20 40.73 -17.88
N GLY A 554 -27.44 41.09 -18.24
CA GLY A 554 -28.32 40.28 -19.09
C GLY A 554 -28.87 39.02 -18.43
N ARG A 555 -28.45 38.70 -17.19
CA ARG A 555 -28.99 37.58 -16.41
C ARG A 555 -30.43 37.86 -16.01
N TYR A 556 -31.22 36.81 -15.85
CA TYR A 556 -32.62 36.96 -15.47
C TYR A 556 -33.07 35.95 -14.42
N LEU A 557 -33.96 36.38 -13.53
CA LEU A 557 -34.64 35.55 -12.54
C LEU A 557 -36.14 35.54 -12.84
N ILE A 558 -36.76 34.36 -12.78
CA ILE A 558 -38.20 34.20 -13.01
C ILE A 558 -38.90 33.86 -11.70
N ILE A 559 -39.93 34.65 -11.36
CA ILE A 559 -40.83 34.37 -10.25
C ILE A 559 -42.21 33.99 -10.82
N PRO A 560 -42.66 32.74 -10.64
CA PRO A 560 -43.99 32.35 -11.10
C PRO A 560 -45.07 32.99 -10.22
N LEU A 561 -46.21 33.30 -10.82
CA LEU A 561 -47.42 33.68 -10.08
C LEU A 561 -48.09 32.40 -9.54
N ALA A 562 -47.37 31.71 -8.65
CA ALA A 562 -47.74 30.45 -8.00
C ALA A 562 -48.95 30.59 -7.06
N GLY A 563 -49.33 31.83 -6.75
CA GLY A 563 -50.39 32.12 -5.81
C GLY A 563 -49.95 31.99 -4.35
N GLY A 564 -50.94 31.85 -3.48
CA GLY A 564 -50.77 31.62 -2.05
C GLY A 564 -52.11 31.25 -1.42
N LYS A 565 -52.09 30.68 -0.22
CA LYS A 565 -53.30 30.32 0.52
C LYS A 565 -53.33 31.04 1.85
N GLY A 566 -54.52 31.42 2.30
CA GLY A 566 -54.70 32.12 3.58
C GLY A 566 -54.39 31.24 4.80
N ASP A 567 -54.41 31.87 5.96
CA ASP A 567 -54.22 31.21 7.26
C ASP A 567 -55.15 30.00 7.42
N LYS A 568 -54.56 28.84 7.73
CA LYS A 568 -55.29 27.56 7.95
C LYS A 568 -56.28 27.23 6.83
N SER A 569 -56.01 27.67 5.60
CA SER A 569 -56.88 27.39 4.47
C SER A 569 -56.87 25.91 4.10
N THR A 570 -58.05 25.31 4.01
CA THR A 570 -58.25 23.95 3.46
C THR A 570 -58.45 23.96 1.94
N SER A 571 -58.44 25.15 1.31
CA SER A 571 -58.59 25.32 -0.13
C SER A 571 -57.48 24.60 -0.90
N ASN A 572 -57.85 23.99 -2.02
CA ASN A 572 -56.91 23.47 -3.00
C ASN A 572 -56.49 24.52 -4.04
N ASN A 573 -57.13 25.69 -4.09
CA ASN A 573 -56.88 26.72 -5.09
C ASN A 573 -56.00 27.85 -4.52
N PRO A 574 -54.75 28.03 -4.99
CA PRO A 574 -53.85 29.09 -4.54
C PRO A 574 -54.01 30.39 -5.35
N SER A 575 -54.94 30.45 -6.33
CA SER A 575 -55.11 31.55 -7.28
C SER A 575 -53.94 31.69 -8.27
N PHE A 576 -53.63 30.62 -9.00
CA PHE A 576 -52.61 30.61 -10.05
C PHE A 576 -52.77 31.74 -11.06
N GLY A 577 -51.65 32.38 -11.40
CA GLY A 577 -51.59 33.42 -12.40
C GLY A 577 -52.07 34.80 -11.93
N LYS A 578 -52.58 34.90 -10.69
CA LYS A 578 -53.07 36.17 -10.13
C LYS A 578 -52.06 36.88 -9.24
N ARG A 579 -51.21 36.12 -8.54
CA ARG A 579 -50.26 36.70 -7.59
C ARG A 579 -49.05 35.82 -7.36
N ALA A 580 -47.96 36.44 -6.91
CA ALA A 580 -46.82 35.77 -6.30
C ALA A 580 -46.67 36.23 -4.85
N VAL A 581 -46.36 35.29 -3.96
CA VAL A 581 -46.13 35.54 -2.53
C VAL A 581 -44.85 34.83 -2.11
N LEU A 582 -43.88 35.58 -1.60
CA LEU A 582 -42.57 35.04 -1.18
C LEU A 582 -42.32 35.31 0.30
N TRP A 583 -41.95 34.27 1.04
CA TRP A 583 -41.54 34.39 2.43
C TRP A 583 -40.15 35.01 2.58
N THR A 584 -39.95 35.71 3.70
CA THR A 584 -38.63 36.17 4.17
C THR A 584 -38.23 35.38 5.42
N SER A 585 -36.93 35.32 5.72
CA SER A 585 -36.39 34.73 6.95
C SER A 585 -36.47 35.69 8.14
N GLN A 586 -37.34 36.70 8.13
CA GLN A 586 -37.41 37.68 9.20
C GLN A 586 -38.86 38.01 9.60
N ARG A 587 -39.03 38.30 10.90
CA ARG A 587 -40.31 38.71 11.48
C ARG A 587 -40.20 39.97 12.33
N ASP A 588 -39.03 40.62 12.34
CA ASP A 588 -38.79 41.75 13.22
C ASP A 588 -39.81 42.86 12.97
N GLY A 589 -40.45 43.33 14.04
CA GLY A 589 -41.54 44.31 13.97
C GLY A 589 -42.93 43.75 13.63
N CYS A 590 -43.09 42.42 13.47
CA CYS A 590 -44.41 41.80 13.29
C CYS A 590 -45.05 41.41 14.64
N PRO A 591 -46.28 41.87 14.95
CA PRO A 591 -47.03 41.40 16.11
C PRO A 591 -47.37 39.89 16.00
N GLY A 592 -47.69 39.26 17.13
CA GLY A 592 -47.80 37.80 17.27
C GLY A 592 -48.54 37.07 16.15
N GLY A 593 -47.91 36.01 15.61
CA GLY A 593 -48.47 35.15 14.55
C GLY A 593 -48.22 35.63 13.12
N TYR A 594 -47.47 36.72 12.90
CA TYR A 594 -47.17 37.24 11.56
C TYR A 594 -45.66 37.22 11.25
N ALA A 595 -45.36 37.14 9.96
CA ALA A 595 -44.03 37.32 9.37
C ALA A 595 -44.10 38.19 8.11
N TRP A 596 -42.94 38.65 7.62
CA TRP A 596 -42.89 39.48 6.41
C TRP A 596 -42.90 38.62 5.15
N ALA A 597 -43.69 39.05 4.16
CA ALA A 597 -43.76 38.46 2.84
C ALA A 597 -43.81 39.54 1.75
N TYR A 598 -43.25 39.21 0.59
CA TYR A 598 -43.29 40.05 -0.61
C TYR A 598 -44.41 39.59 -1.55
N TRP A 599 -45.14 40.56 -2.09
CA TRP A 599 -46.33 40.36 -2.89
C TRP A 599 -46.22 41.06 -4.24
N MET A 600 -46.68 40.35 -5.27
CA MET A 600 -47.00 40.91 -6.58
C MET A 600 -48.45 40.54 -6.89
N GLN A 601 -49.39 41.47 -6.68
CA GLN A 601 -50.84 41.21 -6.73
C GLN A 601 -51.43 41.72 -8.05
N PHE A 602 -51.29 40.96 -9.13
CA PHE A 602 -51.87 41.33 -10.42
C PHE A 602 -53.41 41.22 -10.38
N GLU A 603 -53.95 40.17 -9.76
CA GLU A 603 -55.39 39.91 -9.64
C GLU A 603 -56.15 39.99 -10.99
N GLY A 604 -55.48 39.60 -12.08
CA GLY A 604 -56.01 39.65 -13.44
C GLY A 604 -55.80 40.98 -14.17
N LYS A 605 -55.02 41.91 -13.60
CA LYS A 605 -54.53 43.12 -14.28
C LYS A 605 -53.18 42.86 -14.97
N ASP A 606 -52.77 43.78 -15.83
CA ASP A 606 -51.51 43.71 -16.58
C ASP A 606 -50.33 44.37 -15.82
N SER A 607 -50.61 45.14 -14.76
CA SER A 607 -49.58 45.70 -13.86
C SER A 607 -49.98 45.58 -12.38
N THR A 608 -48.97 45.64 -11.51
CA THR A 608 -49.13 45.66 -10.05
C THR A 608 -47.99 46.45 -9.40
N VAL A 609 -48.12 46.73 -8.11
CA VAL A 609 -47.05 47.34 -7.31
C VAL A 609 -46.47 46.27 -6.38
N ILE A 610 -45.13 46.16 -6.37
CA ILE A 610 -44.43 45.29 -5.42
C ILE A 610 -44.74 45.78 -4.01
N ALA A 611 -45.30 44.90 -3.18
CA ALA A 611 -45.68 45.22 -1.82
C ALA A 611 -45.01 44.30 -0.81
N GLU A 612 -44.46 44.89 0.23
CA GLU A 612 -44.06 44.18 1.44
C GLU A 612 -45.22 44.24 2.44
N GLN A 613 -45.72 43.08 2.85
CA GLN A 613 -46.88 42.99 3.74
C GLN A 613 -46.67 41.94 4.82
N ARG A 614 -47.40 42.12 5.93
CA ARG A 614 -47.48 41.13 6.99
C ARG A 614 -48.39 40.00 6.54
N LEU A 615 -47.97 38.76 6.75
CA LEU A 615 -48.73 37.56 6.44
C LEU A 615 -48.76 36.64 7.66
N GLN A 616 -49.92 36.04 7.97
CA GLN A 616 -50.02 35.06 9.05
C GLN A 616 -49.06 33.90 8.78
N MET A 617 -48.35 33.46 9.82
CA MET A 617 -47.33 32.42 9.69
C MET A 617 -47.89 31.08 9.19
N GLU A 618 -49.14 30.76 9.51
CA GLU A 618 -49.80 29.54 9.02
C GLU A 618 -50.50 29.71 7.66
N ALA A 619 -50.31 30.86 6.99
CA ALA A 619 -50.58 31.02 5.57
C ALA A 619 -49.50 30.34 4.72
N PHE A 620 -49.78 30.19 3.42
CA PHE A 620 -48.94 29.41 2.51
C PHE A 620 -48.38 30.31 1.41
N ALA A 621 -47.06 30.40 1.34
CA ALA A 621 -46.36 31.20 0.33
C ALA A 621 -45.11 30.44 -0.18
N SER A 622 -44.62 30.85 -1.35
CA SER A 622 -43.44 30.23 -1.97
C SER A 622 -42.14 30.65 -1.28
N LEU A 623 -41.09 29.87 -1.49
CA LEU A 623 -39.74 30.17 -1.06
C LEU A 623 -38.79 30.21 -2.24
N ARG A 624 -38.05 31.30 -2.34
CA ARG A 624 -37.00 31.50 -3.34
C ARG A 624 -35.67 31.59 -2.61
N CYS A 625 -34.99 30.46 -2.46
CA CYS A 625 -33.80 30.38 -1.61
C CYS A 625 -32.60 31.08 -2.23
N VAL A 626 -31.68 31.50 -1.36
CA VAL A 626 -30.39 32.11 -1.70
C VAL A 626 -29.25 31.23 -1.21
N LYS A 627 -28.13 31.22 -1.93
CA LYS A 627 -26.92 30.51 -1.53
C LYS A 627 -26.39 31.09 -0.21
N LYS A 628 -25.92 30.23 0.70
CA LYS A 628 -25.42 30.61 2.03
C LYS A 628 -24.19 31.51 1.97
#